data_AF-A0A0F9L7S0-F1
#
_entry.id   AF-A0A0F9L7S0-F1
#
_cell.length_a   1.000
_cell.length_b   1.000
_cell.length_c   1.000
_cell.angle_alpha   90.00
_cell.angle_beta   90.00
_cell.angle_gamma   90.00
#
_symmetry.space_group_name_H-M   'P 1'
#
loop_
_entity.id
_entity.type
_entity.pdbx_description
1 polymer ?
#
loop_
_entity_poly.entity_id
_entity_poly.type
_entity_poly.pdbx_seq_one_letter_code
_entity_poly.pdbx_strand_id
1 'polypeptide(L)'
;MTKSLIAKYAAIKLLGTGISVLAFFTINKTYEDRNKATIDNTVAKAELKLAEELNKINLVIESMAFFYENTSEVSQQLFDRFTNPFIKELNGIGALEWAPKVNDILG
;
A
#
# COMPACT_ATOMS: atom_id res chain seq x y z
N MET A 1 -62.86 -13.96 -26.94
CA MET A 1 -62.07 -12.70 -27.03
C MET A 1 -61.24 -12.39 -25.78
N THR A 2 -60.87 -13.38 -24.95
CA THR A 2 -60.24 -13.16 -23.62
C THR A 2 -58.81 -13.71 -23.51
N LYS A 3 -58.49 -14.82 -24.18
CA LYS A 3 -57.17 -15.48 -24.07
C LYS A 3 -56.02 -14.68 -24.69
N SER A 4 -56.25 -13.98 -25.80
CA SER A 4 -55.24 -13.15 -26.48
C SER A 4 -54.84 -11.92 -25.64
N LEU A 5 -55.81 -11.26 -25.00
CA LEU A 5 -55.55 -10.16 -24.06
C LEU A 5 -54.75 -10.64 -22.85
N ILE A 6 -55.12 -11.77 -22.25
CA ILE A 6 -54.37 -12.36 -21.12
C ILE A 6 -52.93 -12.67 -21.52
N ALA A 7 -52.70 -13.28 -22.70
CA ALA A 7 -51.36 -13.58 -23.20
C ALA A 7 -50.52 -12.31 -23.42
N LYS A 8 -51.13 -11.25 -23.96
CA LYS A 8 -50.45 -9.95 -24.18
C LYS A 8 -50.02 -9.31 -22.85
N TYR A 9 -50.91 -9.28 -21.85
CA TYR A 9 -50.56 -8.74 -20.54
C TYR A 9 -49.54 -9.61 -19.78
N ALA A 10 -49.61 -10.93 -19.93
CA ALA A 10 -48.62 -11.85 -19.38
C ALA A 10 -47.23 -11.61 -20.00
N ALA A 11 -47.15 -11.44 -21.33
CA ALA A 11 -45.90 -11.12 -22.01
C ALA A 11 -45.30 -9.79 -21.56
N ILE A 12 -46.12 -8.75 -21.40
CA ILE A 12 -45.67 -7.44 -20.89
C ILE A 12 -45.13 -7.57 -19.46
N LYS A 13 -45.82 -8.32 -18.59
CA LYS A 13 -45.36 -8.57 -17.22
C LYS A 13 -44.03 -9.31 -17.20
N LEU A 14 -43.89 -10.38 -17.99
CA LEU A 14 -42.65 -11.15 -18.08
C LEU A 14 -41.48 -10.30 -18.60
N LEU A 15 -41.72 -9.46 -19.60
CA LEU A 15 -40.71 -8.51 -20.10
C LEU A 15 -40.31 -7.50 -19.02
N GLY A 16 -41.29 -6.91 -18.32
CA GLY A 16 -41.03 -5.98 -17.23
C GLY A 16 -40.21 -6.63 -16.12
N THR A 17 -40.59 -7.84 -15.68
CA THR A 17 -39.83 -8.62 -14.70
C THR A 17 -38.41 -8.92 -15.19
N GLY A 18 -38.25 -9.33 -16.45
CA GLY A 18 -36.93 -9.58 -17.04
C GLY A 18 -36.04 -8.34 -17.01
N ILE A 19 -36.58 -7.19 -17.41
CA ILE A 19 -35.86 -5.91 -17.39
C ILE A 19 -35.48 -5.53 -15.95
N SER A 20 -36.39 -5.67 -14.99
CA SER A 20 -36.10 -5.38 -13.57
C SER A 20 -34.99 -6.26 -13.01
N VAL A 21 -35.00 -7.56 -13.34
CA VAL A 21 -33.95 -8.49 -12.92
C VAL A 21 -32.61 -8.11 -13.54
N LEU A 22 -32.58 -7.82 -14.85
CA LEU A 22 -31.36 -7.39 -15.54
C LEU A 22 -30.79 -6.09 -14.97
N ALA A 23 -31.67 -5.10 -14.69
CA ALA A 23 -31.26 -3.85 -14.08
C ALA A 23 -30.65 -4.08 -12.68
N PHE A 24 -31.30 -4.90 -11.86
CA PHE A 24 -30.81 -5.25 -10.53
C PHE A 24 -29.41 -5.89 -10.58
N PHE A 25 -29.22 -6.89 -11.45
CA PHE A 25 -27.92 -7.54 -11.62
C PHE A 25 -26.85 -6.57 -12.11
N THR A 26 -27.18 -5.71 -13.08
CA THR A 26 -26.22 -4.75 -13.65
C THR A 26 -25.78 -3.71 -12.61
N ILE A 27 -26.74 -3.21 -11.84
CA ILE A 27 -26.48 -2.24 -10.77
C ILE A 27 -25.59 -2.87 -9.70
N ASN A 28 -25.94 -4.05 -9.20
CA ASN A 28 -25.13 -4.74 -8.17
C ASN A 28 -23.72 -5.03 -8.66
N LYS A 29 -23.59 -5.56 -9.88
CA LYS A 29 -22.28 -5.82 -10.47
C LYS A 29 -21.44 -4.55 -10.58
N THR A 30 -22.06 -3.43 -10.98
CA THR A 30 -21.37 -2.13 -11.06
C THR A 30 -20.89 -1.66 -9.68
N TYR A 31 -21.68 -1.86 -8.63
CA TYR A 31 -21.27 -1.54 -7.26
C TYR A 31 -20.11 -2.41 -6.79
N GLU A 32 -20.15 -3.71 -7.05
CA GLU A 32 -19.06 -4.64 -6.73
C GLU A 32 -17.77 -4.27 -7.45
N ASP A 33 -17.84 -4.03 -8.76
CA ASP A 33 -16.69 -3.70 -9.60
C ASP A 33 -16.06 -2.35 -9.15
N ARG A 34 -16.88 -1.35 -8.79
CA ARG A 34 -16.40 -0.06 -8.24
C ARG A 34 -15.75 -0.20 -6.87
N ASN A 35 -16.34 -0.99 -5.98
CA ASN A 35 -15.80 -1.22 -4.65
C ASN A 35 -14.45 -1.93 -4.75
N LYS A 36 -14.36 -2.96 -5.59
CA LYS A 36 -13.12 -3.67 -5.87
C LYS A 36 -12.05 -2.71 -6.41
N ALA A 37 -12.38 -1.89 -7.41
CA ALA A 37 -11.43 -0.93 -7.97
C ALA A 37 -10.93 0.09 -6.92
N THR A 38 -11.79 0.49 -5.98
CA THR A 38 -11.43 1.41 -4.89
C THR A 38 -10.49 0.75 -3.89
N ILE A 39 -10.77 -0.51 -3.51
CA ILE A 39 -9.90 -1.30 -2.64
C ILE A 39 -8.55 -1.53 -3.31
N ASP A 40 -8.53 -2.01 -4.56
CA ASP A 40 -7.31 -2.30 -5.31
C ASP A 40 -6.44 -1.03 -5.46
N ASN A 41 -7.05 0.12 -5.75
CA ASN A 41 -6.33 1.41 -5.81
C ASN A 41 -5.75 1.81 -4.44
N THR A 42 -6.53 1.62 -3.37
CA THR A 42 -6.08 1.94 -2.00
C THR A 42 -4.90 1.05 -1.58
N VAL A 43 -4.97 -0.24 -1.92
CA VAL A 43 -3.87 -1.20 -1.69
C VAL A 43 -2.63 -0.78 -2.48
N ALA A 44 -2.76 -0.55 -3.78
CA ALA A 44 -1.64 -0.13 -4.62
C ALA A 44 -0.99 1.19 -4.13
N LYS A 45 -1.81 2.14 -3.67
CA LYS A 45 -1.32 3.40 -3.10
C LYS A 45 -0.57 3.18 -1.78
N ALA A 46 -1.05 2.26 -0.94
CA ALA A 46 -0.37 1.90 0.30
C ALA A 46 0.97 1.19 0.02
N GLU A 47 1.00 0.26 -0.94
CA GLU A 47 2.23 -0.41 -1.38
C GLU A 47 3.26 0.58 -1.90
N LEU A 48 2.85 1.53 -2.75
CA LEU A 48 3.73 2.57 -3.29
C LEU A 48 4.29 3.45 -2.16
N LYS A 49 3.45 3.86 -1.21
CA LYS A 49 3.89 4.65 -0.05
C LYS A 49 4.89 3.88 0.82
N LEU A 50 4.65 2.59 1.05
CA LEU A 50 5.58 1.75 1.80
C LEU A 50 6.93 1.61 1.08
N ALA A 51 6.91 1.41 -0.24
CA ALA A 51 8.13 1.34 -1.05
C ALA A 51 8.92 2.65 -1.02
N GLU A 52 8.25 3.80 -1.07
CA GLU A 52 8.88 5.11 -0.94
C GLU A 52 9.54 5.30 0.44
N GLU A 53 8.86 4.94 1.52
CA GLU A 53 9.41 5.02 2.87
C GLU A 53 10.62 4.07 3.04
N LEU A 54 10.53 2.84 2.53
CA LEU A 54 11.65 1.89 2.55
C LEU A 54 12.86 2.39 1.76
N ASN A 55 12.64 3.01 0.60
CA ASN A 55 13.74 3.59 -0.19
C ASN A 55 14.44 4.73 0.55
N LYS A 56 13.70 5.59 1.27
CA LYS A 56 14.30 6.65 2.10
C LYS A 56 15.17 6.04 3.19
N ILE A 57 14.68 5.01 3.88
CA ILE A 57 15.43 4.29 4.91
C ILE A 57 16.70 3.67 4.30
N ASN A 58 16.60 3.02 3.14
CA ASN A 58 17.75 2.42 2.47
C ASN A 58 18.83 3.47 2.14
N LEU A 59 18.42 4.63 1.60
CA LEU A 59 19.34 5.73 1.30
C LEU A 59 20.07 6.23 2.56
N VAL A 60 19.37 6.33 3.70
CA VAL A 60 19.98 6.72 4.97
C VAL A 60 21.00 5.66 5.40
N ILE A 61 20.63 4.37 5.39
CA ILE A 61 21.54 3.28 5.78
C ILE A 61 22.79 3.26 4.89
N GLU A 62 22.64 3.41 3.57
CA GLU A 62 23.77 3.48 2.63
C GLU A 62 24.67 4.69 2.90
N SER A 63 24.08 5.87 3.16
CA SER A 63 24.84 7.07 3.50
C SER A 63 25.62 6.91 4.82
N MET A 64 25.04 6.19 5.79
CA MET A 64 25.67 5.87 7.06
C MET A 64 26.82 4.88 6.89
N ALA A 65 26.61 3.82 6.12
CA ALA A 65 27.65 2.85 5.80
C ALA A 65 28.85 3.54 5.17
N PHE A 66 28.61 4.39 4.15
CA PHE A 66 29.67 5.17 3.51
C PHE A 66 30.41 6.07 4.51
N PHE A 67 29.69 6.78 5.37
CA PHE A 67 30.31 7.68 6.35
C PHE A 67 31.20 6.92 7.36
N TYR A 68 30.77 5.75 7.82
CA TYR A 68 31.50 4.96 8.80
C TYR A 68 32.64 4.13 8.22
N GLU A 69 32.53 3.66 6.98
CA GLU A 69 33.65 2.99 6.28
C GLU A 69 34.85 3.93 6.09
N ASN A 70 34.61 5.23 5.99
CA ASN A 70 35.64 6.24 5.77
C ASN A 70 36.10 6.95 7.06
N THR A 71 35.57 6.58 8.23
CA THR A 71 35.91 7.20 9.51
C THR A 71 36.54 6.17 10.44
N SER A 72 37.77 6.43 10.92
CA SER A 72 38.53 5.48 11.75
C SER A 72 37.91 5.22 13.13
N GLU A 73 37.25 6.21 13.71
CA GLU A 73 36.54 6.11 14.98
C GLU A 73 35.24 6.93 14.93
N VAL A 74 34.12 6.31 15.30
CA VAL A 74 32.82 6.97 15.35
C VAL A 74 32.51 7.28 16.81
N SER A 75 32.58 8.55 17.19
CA SER A 75 32.11 8.96 18.51
C SER A 75 30.58 8.96 18.56
N GLN A 76 30.02 8.69 19.75
CA GLN A 76 28.56 8.76 19.96
C GLN A 76 28.00 10.12 19.54
N GLN A 77 28.71 11.22 19.81
CA GLN A 77 28.27 12.56 19.46
C GLN A 77 28.22 12.80 17.95
N LEU A 78 29.15 12.20 17.20
CA LEU A 78 29.17 12.24 15.74
C LEU A 78 28.03 11.41 15.16
N PHE A 79 27.81 10.21 15.71
CA PHE A 79 26.68 9.34 15.38
C PHE A 79 25.36 10.09 15.58
N ASP A 80 25.10 10.61 16.78
CA ASP A 80 23.86 11.31 17.12
C ASP A 80 23.64 12.53 16.23
N ARG A 81 24.70 13.30 15.93
CA ARG A 81 24.58 14.47 15.05
C ARG A 81 24.18 14.09 13.63
N PHE A 82 24.67 12.97 13.13
CA PHE A 82 24.35 12.46 11.81
C PHE A 82 22.95 11.82 11.77
N THR A 83 22.57 11.05 12.77
CA THR A 83 21.36 10.21 12.76
C THR A 83 20.11 10.92 13.25
N ASN A 84 20.22 11.87 14.19
CA ASN A 84 19.07 12.56 14.78
C ASN A 84 18.15 13.27 13.76
N PRO A 85 18.65 13.93 12.70
CA PRO A 85 17.80 14.49 11.67
C PRO A 85 16.93 13.41 10.99
N PHE A 86 17.52 12.27 10.65
CA PHE A 86 16.82 11.17 9.98
C PHE A 86 15.79 10.49 10.87
N ILE A 87 16.11 10.29 12.16
CA ILE A 87 15.18 9.71 13.13
C ILE A 87 13.96 10.63 13.34
N LYS A 88 14.13 11.96 13.27
CA LYS A 88 13.03 12.92 13.40
C LYS A 88 12.16 13.02 12.14
N GLU A 89 12.74 12.82 10.96
CA GLU A 89 12.05 13.00 9.68
C GLU A 89 11.49 11.70 9.08
N LEU A 90 12.03 10.54 9.47
CA LEU A 90 11.61 9.23 8.96
C LEU A 90 10.86 8.43 10.04
N ASN A 91 9.53 8.46 9.96
CA ASN A 91 8.64 7.73 10.88
C ASN A 91 8.83 6.20 10.84
N GLY A 92 9.47 5.66 9.78
CA GLY A 92 9.74 4.23 9.65
C GLY A 92 10.94 3.73 10.45
N ILE A 93 11.74 4.62 11.07
CA ILE A 93 12.92 4.26 11.86
C ILE A 93 12.60 4.47 13.34
N GLY A 94 12.45 3.37 14.10
CA GLY A 94 12.21 3.44 15.55
C GLY A 94 13.47 3.72 16.36
N ALA A 95 14.60 3.16 15.93
CA ALA A 95 15.91 3.36 16.52
C ALA A 95 16.99 3.05 15.47
N LEU A 96 18.17 3.61 15.67
CA LEU A 96 19.32 3.34 14.82
C LEU A 96 20.56 3.26 15.71
N GLU A 97 21.40 2.26 15.48
CA GLU A 97 22.61 1.98 16.26
C GLU A 97 23.79 1.64 15.34
N TRP A 98 25.01 1.96 15.77
CA TRP A 98 26.25 1.58 15.09
C TRP A 98 27.04 0.59 15.95
N ALA A 99 27.49 -0.50 15.32
CA ALA A 99 28.31 -1.51 15.97
C ALA A 99 29.58 -1.76 15.13
N PRO A 100 30.79 -1.55 15.69
CA PRO A 100 32.02 -1.85 14.98
C PRO A 100 32.21 -3.36 14.83
N LYS A 101 32.80 -3.76 13.71
CA LYS A 101 33.25 -5.14 13.54
C LYS A 101 34.49 -5.38 14.40
N VAL A 102 34.35 -6.19 15.44
CA VAL A 102 35.47 -6.65 16.27
C VAL A 102 36.07 -7.88 15.59
N ASN A 103 37.31 -7.76 15.08
CA ASN A 103 38.06 -8.94 14.63
C ASN A 103 38.79 -9.51 15.85
N ASP A 104 38.50 -10.76 16.22
CA ASP A 104 39.24 -11.48 17.26
C ASP A 104 40.68 -11.69 16.78
N ILE A 105 41.58 -10.79 17.18
CA ILE A 105 43.01 -11.08 17.19
C ILE A 105 43.28 -11.70 18.56
N LEU A 106 42.97 -12.99 18.68
CA LEU A 106 43.58 -13.84 19.69
C LEU A 106 45.08 -13.91 19.33
N GLY A 107 45.89 -13.23 20.14
CA GLY A 107 47.35 -13.28 20.09
C GLY A 107 47.92 -14.63 20.52
#